data_AF-A0A1I5LLM7-F1
#
_entry.id   AF-A0A1I5LLM7-F1
#
_cell.length_a   1.000
_cell.length_b   1.000
_cell.length_c   1.000
_cell.angle_alpha   90.00
_cell.angle_beta   90.00
_cell.angle_gamma   90.00
#
_symmetry.space_group_name_H-M   'P 1'
#
loop_
_entity.id
_entity.type
_entity.pdbx_description
1 polymer ?
#
loop_
_entity_poly.entity_id
_entity_poly.type
_entity_poly.pdbx_seq_one_letter_code
_entity_poly.pdbx_strand_id
1 'polypeptide(L)' 'MKRNTTQVEFEKIASKLMALSKELKILEPEVSLEMDKKALAEIISNLHWAAENSTVIGLHQIGEALEDNMGTGITN' A
#
# COMPACT_ATOMS: atom_id res chain seq x y z
N MET A 1 -15.19 9.19 20.34
CA MET A 1 -13.91 8.44 20.42
C MET A 1 -12.83 9.26 19.71
N LYS A 2 -11.71 9.59 20.39
CA LYS A 2 -10.57 10.24 19.75
C LYS A 2 -9.81 9.18 18.92
N ARG A 3 -9.52 9.44 17.64
CA ARG A 3 -8.64 8.58 16.84
C ARG A 3 -7.25 8.57 17.49
N ASN A 4 -6.63 7.40 17.57
CA ASN A 4 -5.24 7.26 18.03
C ASN A 4 -4.31 8.06 17.09
N THR A 5 -3.31 8.76 17.64
CA THR A 5 -2.35 9.55 16.85
C THR A 5 -1.65 8.70 15.78
N THR A 6 -1.33 7.44 16.09
CA THR A 6 -0.71 6.49 15.15
C THR A 6 -1.63 6.17 13.96
N GLN A 7 -2.94 6.00 14.20
CA GLN A 7 -3.92 5.77 13.14
C GLN A 7 -3.99 6.96 12.17
N VAL A 8 -3.94 8.18 12.71
CA VAL A 8 -3.98 9.40 11.90
C VAL A 8 -2.74 9.53 11.02
N GLU A 9 -1.56 9.13 11.51
CA GLU A 9 -0.33 9.15 10.71
C GLU A 9 -0.34 8.11 9.59
N PHE A 10 -0.86 6.90 9.84
CA PHE A 10 -1.03 5.86 8.83
C PHE A 10 -2.01 6.28 7.72
N GLU A 11 -3.16 6.88 8.08
CA GLU A 11 -4.11 7.45 7.13
C GLU A 11 -3.47 8.56 6.25
N LYS A 12 -2.60 9.40 6.83
CA LYS A 12 -1.84 10.41 6.07
C LYS A 12 -0.84 9.78 5.09
N ILE A 13 -0.13 8.73 5.50
CA ILE A 13 0.82 8.02 4.63
C ILE A 13 0.07 7.41 3.43
N ALA A 14 -1.02 6.67 3.69
CA ALA A 14 -1.85 6.09 2.64
C ALA A 14 -2.36 7.14 1.66
N SER A 15 -2.82 8.30 2.16
CA SER A 15 -3.29 9.40 1.33
C SER A 15 -2.18 9.98 0.43
N LYS A 16 -0.96 10.12 0.95
CA LYS A 16 0.19 10.62 0.19
C LYS A 16 0.64 9.63 -0.90
N LEU A 17 0.66 8.34 -0.60
CA LEU A 17 1.00 7.29 -1.56
C LEU A 17 -0.01 7.25 -2.72
N MET A 18 -1.31 7.39 -2.43
CA MET A 18 -2.36 7.50 -3.44
C MET A 18 -2.30 8.80 -4.26
N ALA A 19 -1.83 9.90 -3.68
CA ALA A 19 -1.63 11.14 -4.42
C ALA A 19 -0.46 10.99 -5.42
N LEU A 20 0.66 10.44 -4.95
CA LEU A 20 1.84 10.19 -5.78
C LEU A 20 1.55 9.21 -6.93
N SER A 21 0.76 8.16 -6.68
CA SER A 21 0.38 7.20 -7.74
C SER A 21 -0.43 7.87 -8.85
N LYS A 22 -1.32 8.80 -8.52
CA LYS A 22 -2.10 9.58 -9.49
C LYS A 22 -1.22 10.53 -10.29
N GLU A 23 -0.28 11.22 -9.63
CA GLU A 23 0.68 12.10 -10.30
C GLU A 23 1.52 11.31 -11.31
N LEU A 24 2.05 10.15 -10.92
CA LEU A 24 2.78 9.26 -11.82
C LEU A 24 1.93 8.75 -12.99
N LYS A 25 0.64 8.47 -12.76
CA LYS A 25 -0.27 8.03 -13.83
C LYS A 25 -0.51 9.13 -14.88
N ILE A 26 -0.50 10.40 -14.47
CA ILE A 26 -0.61 11.54 -15.39
C ILE A 26 0.62 11.64 -16.30
N LEU A 27 1.79 11.26 -15.81
CA LEU A 27 3.05 11.30 -16.55
C LEU A 27 3.25 10.10 -17.49
N GLU A 28 2.45 9.03 -17.35
CA GLU A 28 2.54 7.82 -18.19
C GLU A 28 2.52 8.08 -19.71
N PRO A 29 1.71 9.02 -20.25
CA PRO A 29 1.72 9.34 -21.68
C PRO A 29 2.99 10.07 -22.14
N GLU A 30 3.73 10.72 -21.22
CA GLU A 30 4.98 11.42 -21.52
C GLU A 30 6.17 10.47 -21.67
N VAL A 31 6.00 9.21 -21.23
CA VAL A 31 7.01 8.17 -21.33
C VAL A 31 6.98 7.54 -22.72
N SER A 32 8.05 7.73 -23.49
CA SER A 32 8.16 7.24 -24.87
C SER A 32 8.53 5.76 -24.99
N LEU A 33 9.28 5.22 -24.02
CA LEU A 33 9.81 3.85 -24.08
C LEU A 33 8.88 2.87 -23.36
N GLU A 34 8.57 1.75 -24.00
CA GLU A 34 7.68 0.72 -23.44
C GLU A 34 8.21 0.09 -22.15
N MET A 35 9.53 -0.07 -22.04
CA MET A 35 10.18 -0.55 -20.82
C MET A 35 9.93 0.39 -19.62
N ASP A 36 10.01 1.70 -19.87
CA ASP A 36 9.82 2.71 -18.84
C ASP A 36 8.34 2.80 -18.42
N LYS A 37 7.40 2.61 -19.36
CA LYS A 37 5.96 2.49 -19.04
C LYS A 37 5.68 1.31 -18.13
N LYS A 38 6.31 0.16 -18.40
CA LYS A 38 6.17 -1.03 -17.55
C LYS A 38 6.74 -0.77 -16.15
N ALA A 39 7.91 -0.16 -16.04
CA ALA A 39 8.50 0.21 -14.76
C ALA A 39 7.61 1.21 -13.99
N LEU A 40 7.04 2.20 -14.69
CA LEU A 40 6.10 3.16 -14.10
C LEU A 40 4.82 2.48 -13.59
N ALA A 41 4.25 1.55 -14.36
CA ALA A 41 3.08 0.78 -13.95
C ALA A 41 3.35 -0.06 -12.69
N GLU A 42 4.53 -0.66 -12.58
CA GLU A 42 4.97 -1.42 -11.40
C GLU A 42 5.10 -0.50 -10.17
N ILE A 43 5.70 0.68 -10.33
CA ILE A 43 5.80 1.68 -9.24
C ILE A 43 4.41 2.10 -8.77
N ILE A 44 3.48 2.41 -9.68
CA ILE A 44 2.10 2.78 -9.35
C ILE A 44 1.40 1.65 -8.59
N SER A 45 1.56 0.41 -9.04
CA SER A 45 1.02 -0.78 -8.36
C SER A 45 1.55 -0.91 -6.94
N ASN A 46 2.86 -0.74 -6.74
CA ASN A 46 3.48 -0.81 -5.43
C ASN A 46 3.02 0.31 -4.50
N LEU A 47 2.79 1.51 -5.02
CA LEU A 47 2.23 2.63 -4.25
C LEU A 47 0.79 2.37 -3.80
N HIS A 48 -0.05 1.79 -4.66
CA HIS A 48 -1.41 1.39 -4.28
C HIS A 48 -1.40 0.32 -3.20
N TRP A 49 -0.59 -0.73 -3.38
CA TRP A 49 -0.44 -1.77 -2.37
C TRP A 49 0.03 -1.19 -1.03
N ALA A 50 1.06 -0.35 -1.04
CA ALA A 50 1.57 0.29 0.17
C ALA A 50 0.51 1.19 0.83
N ALA A 51 -0.31 1.89 0.05
CA ALA A 51 -1.39 2.72 0.58
C ALA A 51 -2.48 1.88 1.27
N GLU A 52 -2.95 0.81 0.63
CA GLU A 52 -3.96 -0.10 1.18
C GLU A 52 -3.49 -0.72 2.50
N ASN A 53 -2.23 -1.15 2.54
CA ASN A 53 -1.60 -1.78 3.70
C ASN A 53 -1.13 -0.79 4.78
N SER A 54 -1.11 0.51 4.47
CA SER A 54 -0.87 1.57 5.44
C SER A 54 -2.15 2.07 6.11
N THR A 55 -3.31 1.47 5.84
CA THR A 55 -4.55 1.75 6.56
C THR A 55 -4.67 0.85 7.80
N VAL A 56 -5.47 1.25 8.79
CA VAL A 56 -5.77 0.40 9.97
C VAL A 56 -6.37 -0.95 9.54
N ILE A 57 -7.17 -0.96 8.46
CA ILE A 57 -7.76 -2.17 7.90
C ILE A 57 -6.67 -3.06 7.28
N GLY A 58 -5.78 -2.49 6.47
CA GLY A 58 -4.68 -3.23 5.86
C GLY A 58 -3.68 -3.79 6.87
N LEU A 59 -3.34 -3.01 7.90
CA LEU A 59 -2.49 -3.48 9.01
C LEU A 59 -3.17 -4.59 9.83
N HIS A 60 -4.49 -4.52 10.01
CA HIS A 60 -5.24 -5.58 10.69
C HIS A 60 -5.23 -6.88 9.88
N GLN A 61 -5.47 -6.81 8.56
CA GLN A 61 -5.40 -7.97 7.67
C GLN A 61 -4.00 -8.58 7.59
N ILE A 62 -2.95 -7.76 7.60
CA ILE A 62 -1.56 -8.26 7.71
C ILE A 62 -1.35 -8.94 9.06
N GLY A 63 -1.86 -8.37 10.15
CA GLY A 63 -1.82 -8.98 11.49
C GLY A 63 -2.49 -10.35 11.51
N GLU A 64 -3.71 -10.46 10.98
CA GLU A 64 -4.45 -11.73 10.87
C GLU A 64 -3.70 -12.75 10.01
N ALA A 65 -3.19 -12.36 8.84
CA ALA A 65 -2.43 -13.25 7.97
C ALA A 65 -1.10 -13.74 8.60
N LEU A 66 -0.45 -12.91 9.42
CA LEU A 66 0.74 -13.31 10.18
C LEU A 66 0.37 -14.24 11.34
N GLU A 67 -0.73 -13.99 12.04
CA GLU A 67 -1.26 -14.86 13.09
C GLU A 67 -1.66 -16.23 12.54
N ASP A 68 -2.33 -16.30 11.38
CA ASP A 68 -2.68 -17.56 10.72
C ASP A 68 -1.44 -18.36 10.25
N ASN A 69 -0.42 -17.67 9.74
CA ASN A 69 0.85 -18.30 9.35
C ASN A 69 1.68 -18.78 10.55
N MET A 70 1.56 -18.13 11.71
CA MET A 70 2.25 -18.54 12.93
C MET A 70 1.45 -19.55 13.76
N GLY A 71 0.12 -19.57 13.63
CA GLY A 71 -0.81 -20.47 14.33
C GLY A 71 -0.93 -21.87 13.74
N THR A 72 -0.39 -22.10 12.54
CA THR A 72 -0.36 -23.44 11.90
C THR A 72 0.87 -24.28 12.28
N GLY A 73 1.72 -23.79 13.18
CA GLY A 73 2.82 -24.54 13.78
C GLY A 73 2.54 -24.89 15.24
N ILE A 74 2.12 -26.14 15.48
CA ILE A 74 1.98 -26.82 16.79
C ILE A 74 0.63 -26.60 17.50
N THR A 75 -0.37 -27.40 17.14
CA THR A 75 -1.08 -28.25 18.11
C THR A 75 -1.55 -29.52 17.40
N ASN A 76 -1.25 -30.66 18.04
CA ASN A 76 -1.51 -32.05 17.63
C ASN A 76 -2.84 -32.33 16.94
#